data_AF-A0A8H5TMM5-F1
#
_entry.id   AF-A0A8H5TMM5-F1
#
_cell.length_a   1.000
_cell.length_b   1.000
_cell.length_c   1.000
_cell.angle_alpha   90.00
_cell.angle_beta   90.00
_cell.angle_gamma   90.00
#
_symmetry.space_group_name_H-M   'P 1'
#
loop_
_entity.id
_entity.type
_entity.pdbx_description
1 polymer ?
#
loop_
_entity_poly.entity_id
_entity_poly.type
_entity_poly.pdbx_seq_one_letter_code
_entity_poly.pdbx_strand_id
1 'polypeptide(L)'
;MSYETSPTIYMIRHGEKPAEVDGIEPDGLSPQGKERANDLVNVFGTNSSYDIGYIMAEHPHHDGGRDRPWKTVEPLADALGLKVHKKIDRDDYAGAASKALSFDGPGNVLLCWEHKSLEGIAKAIGIQGYAAETGWTGEVKYPDDRFDLIWVVPPPYTEITVVGSELVPGLDDGVHVNANGDVPPPSTN
;
A
#
# COMPACT_ATOMS: atom_id res chain seq x y z
N MET A 1 -13.20 -26.64 -12.15
CA MET A 1 -13.04 -26.38 -10.72
C MET A 1 -12.44 -24.99 -10.60
N SER A 2 -13.27 -23.97 -10.35
CA SER A 2 -12.79 -22.65 -9.95
C SER A 2 -12.45 -22.76 -8.47
N TYR A 3 -11.18 -22.67 -8.13
CA TYR A 3 -10.82 -22.29 -6.77
C TYR A 3 -11.21 -20.83 -6.65
N GLU A 4 -12.21 -20.51 -5.82
CA GLU A 4 -12.41 -19.16 -5.31
C GLU A 4 -11.14 -18.83 -4.52
N THR A 5 -10.15 -18.24 -5.17
CA THR A 5 -8.96 -17.73 -4.49
C THR A 5 -9.37 -16.44 -3.84
N SER A 6 -9.58 -16.46 -2.52
CA SER A 6 -9.76 -15.22 -1.76
C SER A 6 -8.44 -14.45 -1.82
N PRO A 7 -8.40 -13.26 -2.46
CA PRO A 7 -7.16 -12.54 -2.73
C PRO A 7 -6.53 -12.05 -1.43
N THR A 8 -5.21 -11.99 -1.38
CA THR A 8 -4.51 -11.21 -0.36
C THR A 8 -4.69 -9.72 -0.66
N ILE A 9 -4.88 -8.91 0.37
CA ILE A 9 -4.92 -7.44 0.26
C ILE A 9 -3.56 -6.90 0.73
N TYR A 10 -2.90 -6.15 -0.15
CA TYR A 10 -1.70 -5.38 0.14
C TYR A 10 -2.07 -3.92 0.27
N MET A 11 -1.63 -3.27 1.35
CA MET A 11 -1.92 -1.86 1.60
C MET A 11 -0.61 -1.09 1.72
N ILE A 12 -0.46 -0.05 0.90
CA ILE A 12 0.72 0.83 0.86
C ILE A 12 0.29 2.29 0.95
N ARG A 13 1.18 3.14 1.46
CA ARG A 13 0.99 4.59 1.43
C ARG A 13 1.38 5.15 0.06
N HIS A 14 0.82 6.29 -0.33
CA HIS A 14 1.38 7.08 -1.44
C HIS A 14 2.85 7.46 -1.18
N GLY A 15 3.64 7.68 -2.23
CA GLY A 15 5.04 8.08 -2.14
C GLY A 15 5.26 9.49 -1.59
N GLU A 16 6.53 9.85 -1.40
CA GLU A 16 6.98 11.04 -0.69
C GLU A 16 6.38 12.33 -1.26
N LYS A 17 6.09 13.24 -0.32
CA LYS A 17 5.49 14.54 -0.62
C LYS A 17 6.57 15.60 -0.89
N PRO A 18 6.31 16.58 -1.76
CA PRO A 18 7.17 17.75 -1.86
C PRO A 18 7.29 18.46 -0.51
N ALA A 19 8.43 19.11 -0.27
CA ALA A 19 8.57 19.97 0.90
C ALA A 19 7.53 21.09 0.86
N GLU A 20 7.02 21.47 2.04
CA GLU A 20 6.12 22.59 2.17
C GLU A 20 6.80 23.90 1.73
N VAL A 21 6.03 24.75 1.06
CA VAL A 21 6.44 26.10 0.67
C VAL A 21 5.48 27.07 1.34
N ASP A 22 6.00 27.94 2.21
CA ASP A 22 5.22 28.91 2.98
C ASP A 22 4.05 28.27 3.79
N GLY A 23 4.25 27.05 4.32
CA GLY A 23 3.25 26.31 5.08
C GLY A 23 2.15 25.66 4.23
N ILE A 24 2.33 25.63 2.91
CA ILE A 24 1.41 24.99 1.97
C ILE A 24 2.11 23.75 1.41
N GLU A 25 1.44 22.60 1.53
CA GLU A 25 1.88 21.33 0.94
C GLU A 25 1.59 21.33 -0.57
N PRO A 26 2.60 21.30 -1.47
CA PRO A 26 2.37 21.29 -2.91
C PRO A 26 1.85 19.94 -3.40
N ASP A 27 0.91 19.93 -4.36
CA ASP A 27 0.34 18.71 -4.94
C ASP A 27 1.37 17.78 -5.62
N GLY A 28 1.00 16.52 -5.82
CA GLY A 28 1.82 15.52 -6.50
C GLY A 28 2.96 14.95 -5.67
N LEU A 29 3.75 14.08 -6.30
CA LEU A 29 4.89 13.39 -5.69
C LEU A 29 6.16 14.25 -5.77
N SER A 30 7.00 14.18 -4.73
CA SER A 30 8.36 14.70 -4.75
C SER A 30 9.24 13.92 -5.75
N PRO A 31 10.49 14.36 -6.02
CA PRO A 31 11.44 13.54 -6.78
C PRO A 31 11.63 12.13 -6.19
N GLN A 32 11.72 12.00 -4.86
CA GLN A 32 11.82 10.71 -4.17
C GLN A 32 10.52 9.90 -4.32
N GLY A 33 9.36 10.54 -4.20
CA GLY A 33 8.08 9.87 -4.38
C GLY A 33 7.89 9.31 -5.79
N LYS A 34 8.44 9.99 -6.80
CA LYS A 34 8.48 9.48 -8.19
C LYS A 34 9.45 8.32 -8.36
N GLU A 35 10.59 8.36 -7.68
CA GLU A 35 11.55 7.25 -7.66
C GLU A 35 10.91 6.00 -7.05
N ARG A 36 10.27 6.12 -5.89
CA ARG A 36 9.45 5.06 -5.28
C ARG A 36 8.38 4.53 -6.22
N ALA A 37 7.57 5.41 -6.81
CA ALA A 37 6.51 5.03 -7.74
C ALA A 37 7.03 4.20 -8.93
N ASN A 38 8.18 4.57 -9.47
CA ASN A 38 8.81 3.82 -10.56
C ASN A 38 9.37 2.48 -10.09
N ASP A 39 9.91 2.41 -8.88
CA ASP A 39 10.49 1.19 -8.33
C ASP A 39 9.45 0.14 -7.91
N LEU A 40 8.18 0.53 -7.70
CA LEU A 40 7.09 -0.42 -7.45
C LEU A 40 6.97 -1.51 -8.53
N VAL A 41 7.44 -1.27 -9.75
CA VAL A 41 7.52 -2.29 -10.82
C VAL A 41 8.45 -3.44 -10.44
N ASN A 42 9.55 -3.15 -9.73
CA ASN A 42 10.49 -4.16 -9.24
C ASN A 42 9.93 -4.92 -8.02
N VAL A 43 9.11 -4.26 -7.21
CA VAL A 43 8.48 -4.84 -6.02
C VAL A 43 7.30 -5.73 -6.39
N PHE A 44 6.34 -5.19 -7.16
CA PHE A 44 5.03 -5.77 -7.41
C PHE A 44 4.79 -6.19 -8.87
N GLY A 45 5.78 -6.07 -9.76
CA GLY A 45 5.64 -6.38 -11.18
C GLY A 45 5.40 -7.87 -11.48
N THR A 46 5.32 -8.21 -12.77
CA THR A 46 4.89 -9.54 -13.26
C THR A 46 5.64 -10.74 -12.67
N ASN A 47 6.91 -10.55 -12.28
CA ASN A 47 7.74 -11.63 -11.73
C ASN A 47 7.69 -11.70 -10.18
N SER A 48 6.90 -10.84 -9.55
CA SER A 48 6.77 -10.76 -8.10
C SER A 48 5.87 -11.86 -7.55
N SER A 49 6.19 -12.36 -6.36
CA SER A 49 5.30 -13.27 -5.61
C SER A 49 4.04 -12.59 -5.10
N TYR A 50 3.95 -11.25 -5.16
CA TYR A 50 2.75 -10.52 -4.77
C TYR A 50 1.58 -10.75 -5.74
N ASP A 51 1.83 -11.15 -7.00
CA ASP A 51 0.81 -11.51 -7.99
C ASP A 51 -0.36 -10.51 -8.07
N ILE A 52 -0.06 -9.23 -8.32
CA ILE A 52 -1.08 -8.17 -8.32
C ILE A 52 -1.98 -8.28 -9.56
N GLY A 53 -3.27 -8.50 -9.31
CA GLY A 53 -4.32 -8.56 -10.34
C GLY A 53 -5.28 -7.38 -10.31
N TYR A 54 -5.28 -6.60 -9.22
CA TYR A 54 -6.17 -5.45 -9.06
C TYR A 54 -5.50 -4.33 -8.26
N ILE A 55 -5.56 -3.11 -8.79
CA ILE A 55 -4.95 -1.93 -8.16
C ILE A 55 -6.04 -0.90 -7.85
N MET A 56 -6.08 -0.45 -6.61
CA MET A 56 -6.96 0.60 -6.11
C MET A 56 -6.15 1.77 -5.57
N ALA A 57 -6.63 2.99 -5.82
CA ALA A 57 -6.05 4.19 -5.24
C ALA A 57 -7.13 5.22 -4.90
N GLU A 58 -6.80 6.17 -4.02
CA GLU A 58 -7.64 7.32 -3.69
C GLU A 58 -8.12 8.06 -4.94
N HIS A 59 -9.35 8.57 -4.92
CA HIS A 59 -9.88 9.42 -5.98
C HIS A 59 -9.16 10.78 -6.00
N PRO A 60 -8.43 11.12 -7.08
CA PRO A 60 -7.82 12.43 -7.23
C PRO A 60 -8.89 13.51 -7.42
N HIS A 61 -8.67 14.70 -6.87
CA HIS A 61 -9.47 15.87 -7.18
C HIS A 61 -9.18 16.38 -8.59
N HIS A 62 -10.17 17.07 -9.18
CA HIS A 62 -10.08 17.58 -10.55
C HIS A 62 -9.02 18.69 -10.73
N ASP A 63 -8.66 19.36 -9.65
CA ASP A 63 -7.65 20.43 -9.59
C ASP A 63 -6.22 19.89 -9.42
N GLY A 64 -6.04 18.56 -9.31
CA GLY A 64 -4.76 17.91 -9.06
C GLY A 64 -4.50 17.58 -7.60
N GLY A 65 -5.36 18.03 -6.67
CA GLY A 65 -5.28 17.61 -5.28
C GLY A 65 -5.47 16.11 -5.11
N ARG A 66 -4.88 15.52 -4.07
CA ARG A 66 -5.06 14.09 -3.69
C ARG A 66 -4.66 13.08 -4.79
N ASP A 67 -3.83 13.49 -5.74
CA ASP A 67 -3.41 12.64 -6.85
C ASP A 67 -2.27 11.67 -6.49
N ARG A 68 -1.59 11.89 -5.37
CA ARG A 68 -0.40 11.13 -4.97
C ARG A 68 -0.63 9.62 -4.91
N PRO A 69 -1.72 9.10 -4.32
CA PRO A 69 -1.91 7.65 -4.28
C PRO A 69 -2.06 7.04 -5.67
N TRP A 70 -2.82 7.68 -6.56
CA TRP A 70 -2.90 7.24 -7.95
C TRP A 70 -1.55 7.34 -8.67
N LYS A 71 -0.85 8.48 -8.56
CA LYS A 71 0.47 8.68 -9.18
C LYS A 71 1.53 7.70 -8.67
N THR A 72 1.38 7.21 -7.45
CA THR A 72 2.31 6.23 -6.85
C THR A 72 2.21 4.89 -7.56
N VAL A 73 0.99 4.43 -7.85
CA VAL A 73 0.75 3.09 -8.44
C VAL A 73 0.61 3.09 -9.96
N GLU A 74 0.56 4.27 -10.59
CA GLU A 74 0.37 4.39 -12.04
C GLU A 74 1.49 3.68 -12.85
N PRO A 75 2.79 3.86 -12.57
CA PRO A 75 3.84 3.15 -13.32
C PRO A 75 3.72 1.62 -13.23
N LEU A 76 3.36 1.11 -12.04
CA LEU A 76 3.11 -0.32 -11.82
C LEU A 76 1.90 -0.81 -12.62
N ALA A 77 0.80 -0.07 -12.60
CA ALA A 77 -0.41 -0.43 -13.34
C ALA A 77 -0.13 -0.51 -14.85
N ASP A 78 0.61 0.46 -15.39
CA ASP A 78 1.02 0.45 -16.80
C ASP A 78 1.89 -0.77 -17.12
N ALA A 79 2.87 -1.10 -16.25
CA ALA A 79 3.75 -2.26 -16.43
C ALA A 79 3.01 -3.61 -16.40
N LEU A 80 1.97 -3.72 -15.56
CA LEU A 80 1.11 -4.90 -15.46
C LEU A 80 -0.02 -4.94 -16.50
N GLY A 81 -0.23 -3.86 -17.26
CA GLY A 81 -1.36 -3.73 -18.17
C GLY A 81 -2.72 -3.63 -17.46
N LEU A 82 -2.73 -3.16 -16.21
CA LEU A 82 -3.92 -3.00 -15.38
C LEU A 82 -4.45 -1.56 -15.42
N LYS A 83 -5.72 -1.39 -15.04
CA LYS A 83 -6.29 -0.06 -14.79
C LYS A 83 -6.38 0.18 -13.29
N VAL A 84 -5.97 1.37 -12.86
CA VAL A 84 -6.15 1.79 -11.46
C VAL A 84 -7.62 2.13 -11.20
N HIS A 85 -8.23 1.48 -10.21
CA HIS A 85 -9.52 1.88 -9.67
C HIS A 85 -9.33 3.09 -8.73
N LYS A 86 -9.72 4.28 -9.20
CA LYS A 86 -9.51 5.56 -8.50
C LYS A 86 -10.79 6.38 -8.39
N LYS A 87 -11.86 5.76 -7.90
CA LYS A 87 -13.21 6.37 -7.83
C LYS A 87 -13.78 6.45 -6.41
N ILE A 88 -12.99 6.07 -5.41
CA ILE A 88 -13.40 6.04 -4.01
C ILE A 88 -12.70 7.20 -3.32
N ASP A 89 -13.49 8.04 -2.65
CA ASP A 89 -12.97 9.21 -1.96
C ASP A 89 -12.09 8.81 -0.77
N ARG A 90 -11.20 9.73 -0.40
CA ARG A 90 -10.24 9.58 0.71
C ARG A 90 -10.85 8.94 1.96
N ASP A 91 -11.96 9.49 2.41
CA ASP A 91 -12.66 9.17 3.65
C ASP A 91 -13.78 8.13 3.51
N ASP A 92 -14.00 7.58 2.32
CA ASP A 92 -14.94 6.46 2.10
C ASP A 92 -14.28 5.11 2.40
N TYR A 93 -13.94 4.91 3.67
CA TYR A 93 -13.25 3.69 4.13
C TYR A 93 -14.09 2.43 3.90
N ALA A 94 -15.40 2.52 4.11
CA ALA A 94 -16.32 1.40 3.92
C ALA A 94 -16.43 1.01 2.43
N GLY A 95 -16.49 2.01 1.54
CA GLY A 95 -16.46 1.79 0.10
C GLY A 95 -15.15 1.14 -0.35
N ALA A 96 -14.00 1.63 0.13
CA ALA A 96 -12.69 1.06 -0.17
C ALA A 96 -12.57 -0.40 0.33
N ALA A 97 -12.94 -0.66 1.59
CA ALA A 97 -12.92 -2.00 2.17
C ALA A 97 -13.86 -2.96 1.42
N SER A 98 -15.11 -2.56 1.19
CA SER A 98 -16.08 -3.36 0.43
C SER A 98 -15.58 -3.66 -0.97
N LYS A 99 -14.96 -2.68 -1.65
CA LYS A 99 -14.46 -2.88 -3.00
C LYS A 99 -13.28 -3.85 -3.05
N ALA A 100 -12.35 -3.75 -2.11
CA ALA A 100 -11.22 -4.67 -2.00
C ALA A 100 -11.69 -6.10 -1.69
N LEU A 101 -12.59 -6.27 -0.72
CA LEU A 101 -13.14 -7.57 -0.30
C LEU A 101 -14.03 -8.23 -1.36
N SER A 102 -14.63 -7.44 -2.26
CA SER A 102 -15.48 -7.95 -3.35
C SER A 102 -14.71 -8.43 -4.58
N PHE A 103 -13.38 -8.31 -4.60
CA PHE A 103 -12.59 -8.72 -5.75
C PHE A 103 -12.56 -10.25 -5.87
N ASP A 104 -13.02 -10.75 -7.02
CA ASP A 104 -13.13 -12.18 -7.37
C ASP A 104 -12.31 -12.55 -8.63
N GLY A 105 -11.47 -11.61 -9.10
CA GLY A 105 -10.60 -11.82 -10.24
C GLY A 105 -9.31 -12.59 -9.90
N PRO A 106 -8.49 -12.90 -10.93
CA PRO A 106 -7.19 -13.53 -10.69
C PRO A 106 -6.23 -12.58 -9.97
N GLY A 107 -5.31 -13.14 -9.18
CA GLY A 107 -4.29 -12.39 -8.45
C GLY A 107 -4.80 -11.71 -7.17
N ASN A 108 -4.02 -10.77 -6.68
CA ASN A 108 -4.21 -10.10 -5.40
C ASN A 108 -4.52 -8.60 -5.57
N VAL A 109 -4.97 -7.97 -4.48
CA VAL A 109 -5.35 -6.56 -4.45
C VAL A 109 -4.20 -5.73 -3.89
N LEU A 110 -3.82 -4.66 -4.59
CA LEU A 110 -2.96 -3.59 -4.08
C LEU A 110 -3.78 -2.32 -3.87
N LEU A 111 -3.75 -1.76 -2.67
CA LEU A 111 -4.44 -0.53 -2.29
C LEU A 111 -3.42 0.54 -1.90
N CYS A 112 -3.54 1.74 -2.49
CA CYS A 112 -2.67 2.89 -2.19
C CYS A 112 -3.48 4.12 -1.73
N TRP A 113 -3.22 4.63 -0.53
CA TRP A 113 -3.93 5.76 0.10
C TRP A 113 -2.98 6.61 0.95
N GLU A 114 -3.45 7.68 1.60
CA GLU A 114 -2.68 8.30 2.68
C GLU A 114 -2.79 7.50 4.01
N HIS A 115 -1.76 7.60 4.85
CA HIS A 115 -1.58 6.80 6.06
C HIS A 115 -2.80 6.77 7.00
N LYS A 116 -3.47 7.90 7.27
CA LYS A 116 -4.67 7.94 8.12
C LYS A 116 -5.87 7.23 7.51
N SER A 117 -6.02 7.29 6.18
CA SER A 117 -7.08 6.55 5.51
C SER A 117 -6.77 5.06 5.45
N LEU A 118 -5.50 4.65 5.36
CA LEU A 118 -5.13 3.24 5.49
C LEU A 118 -5.59 2.67 6.84
N GLU A 119 -5.43 3.40 7.95
CA GLU A 119 -5.95 3.00 9.26
C GLU A 119 -7.49 2.85 9.24
N GLY A 120 -8.19 3.81 8.64
CA GLY A 120 -9.65 3.78 8.48
C GLY A 120 -10.13 2.59 7.65
N ILE A 121 -9.45 2.31 6.53
CA ILE A 121 -9.73 1.19 5.62
C ILE A 121 -9.43 -0.14 6.32
N ALA A 122 -8.29 -0.27 7.02
CA ALA A 122 -7.93 -1.46 7.78
C ALA A 122 -9.03 -1.81 8.80
N LYS A 123 -9.51 -0.81 9.54
CA LYS A 123 -10.63 -0.97 10.47
C LYS A 123 -11.94 -1.38 9.75
N ALA A 124 -12.22 -0.80 8.58
CA ALA A 124 -13.42 -1.13 7.80
C ALA A 124 -13.36 -2.53 7.16
N ILE A 125 -12.17 -3.05 6.86
CA ILE A 125 -11.95 -4.45 6.45
C ILE A 125 -12.24 -5.41 7.60
N GLY A 126 -12.01 -4.98 8.85
CA GLY A 126 -12.18 -5.80 10.05
C GLY A 126 -10.87 -6.26 10.68
N ILE A 127 -9.75 -5.62 10.31
CA ILE A 127 -8.44 -5.91 10.89
C ILE A 127 -8.44 -5.50 12.36
N GLN A 128 -8.07 -6.44 13.23
CA GLN A 128 -8.11 -6.33 14.69
C GLN A 128 -6.74 -6.00 15.30
N GLY A 129 -5.67 -6.23 14.55
CA GLY A 129 -4.31 -6.01 15.00
C GLY A 129 -3.26 -6.57 14.05
N TYR A 130 -2.06 -6.75 14.59
CA TYR A 130 -0.94 -7.39 13.91
C TYR A 130 -0.77 -8.82 14.42
N ALA A 131 -0.41 -9.74 13.52
CA ALA A 131 -0.04 -11.09 13.91
C ALA A 131 1.22 -11.06 14.78
N ALA A 132 1.37 -12.02 15.70
CA ALA A 132 2.46 -12.05 16.67
C ALA A 132 3.84 -12.09 16.00
N GLU A 133 3.93 -12.74 14.85
CA GLU A 133 5.15 -12.95 14.04
C GLU A 133 5.69 -11.64 13.46
N THR A 134 4.84 -10.61 13.34
CA THR A 134 5.29 -9.29 12.85
C THR A 134 6.20 -8.58 13.86
N GLY A 135 6.06 -8.88 15.16
CA GLY A 135 6.67 -8.11 16.24
C GLY A 135 6.01 -6.74 16.48
N TRP A 136 5.04 -6.33 15.66
CA TRP A 136 4.22 -5.14 15.86
C TRP A 136 3.11 -5.43 16.87
N THR A 137 2.78 -4.46 17.72
CA THR A 137 1.76 -4.60 18.76
C THR A 137 0.95 -3.33 18.89
N GLY A 138 -0.23 -3.43 19.49
CA GLY A 138 -1.10 -2.28 19.77
C GLY A 138 -2.13 -2.02 18.67
N GLU A 139 -2.63 -0.78 18.63
CA GLU A 139 -3.59 -0.31 17.63
C GLU A 139 -2.95 -0.33 16.23
N VAL A 140 -3.74 -0.68 15.22
CA VAL A 140 -3.31 -0.60 13.81
C VAL A 140 -3.07 0.87 13.46
N LYS A 141 -1.79 1.25 13.40
CA LYS A 141 -1.32 2.61 13.19
C LYS A 141 -0.23 2.62 12.13
N TYR A 142 -0.38 3.50 11.14
CA TYR A 142 0.61 3.65 10.10
C TYR A 142 1.57 4.79 10.49
N PRO A 143 2.89 4.54 10.62
CA PRO A 143 3.83 5.58 11.02
C PRO A 143 3.85 6.78 10.06
N ASP A 144 3.73 7.99 10.60
CA ASP A 144 3.60 9.24 9.83
C ASP A 144 4.84 9.55 8.96
N ASP A 145 6.01 9.06 9.35
CA ASP A 145 7.31 9.28 8.69
C ASP A 145 7.68 8.20 7.66
N ARG A 146 6.97 7.08 7.63
CA ARG A 146 7.22 5.97 6.71
C ARG A 146 6.40 6.09 5.42
N PHE A 147 7.01 5.73 4.31
CA PHE A 147 6.41 5.75 2.97
C PHE A 147 6.49 4.40 2.25
N ASP A 148 7.18 3.44 2.86
CA ASP A 148 7.63 2.21 2.23
C ASP A 148 6.94 0.95 2.76
N LEU A 149 6.08 1.08 3.77
CA LEU A 149 5.51 -0.10 4.41
C LEU A 149 4.48 -0.77 3.51
N ILE A 150 4.58 -2.11 3.46
CA ILE A 150 3.61 -2.99 2.83
C ILE A 150 2.91 -3.76 3.95
N TRP A 151 1.65 -3.44 4.22
CA TRP A 151 0.80 -4.26 5.09
C TRP A 151 0.21 -5.40 4.28
N VAL A 152 0.46 -6.63 4.72
CA VAL A 152 -0.07 -7.84 4.09
C VAL A 152 -1.24 -8.38 4.89
N VAL A 153 -2.39 -8.50 4.23
CA VAL A 153 -3.67 -8.88 4.86
C VAL A 153 -4.28 -10.04 4.07
N PRO A 154 -3.91 -11.29 4.38
CA PRO A 154 -4.50 -12.46 3.76
C PRO A 154 -5.89 -12.76 4.37
N PRO A 155 -6.71 -13.60 3.73
CA PRO A 155 -7.89 -14.19 4.37
C PRO A 155 -7.51 -14.86 5.70
N PRO A 156 -8.33 -14.74 6.76
CA PRO A 156 -9.69 -14.21 6.80
C PRO A 156 -9.78 -12.68 7.01
N TYR A 157 -8.71 -11.92 6.73
CA TYR A 157 -8.64 -10.46 6.81
C TYR A 157 -8.76 -9.86 8.22
N THR A 158 -8.40 -10.65 9.23
CA THR A 158 -8.51 -10.24 10.64
C THR A 158 -7.26 -9.58 11.18
N GLU A 159 -6.09 -9.79 10.56
CA GLU A 159 -4.80 -9.30 11.06
C GLU A 159 -3.88 -8.89 9.91
N ILE A 160 -2.97 -7.95 10.18
CA ILE A 160 -1.80 -7.70 9.33
C ILE A 160 -0.77 -8.77 9.69
N THR A 161 -0.50 -9.69 8.77
CA THR A 161 0.40 -10.83 9.03
C THR A 161 1.86 -10.51 8.73
N VAL A 162 2.12 -9.44 7.97
CA VAL A 162 3.46 -8.97 7.63
C VAL A 162 3.42 -7.45 7.51
N VAL A 163 4.46 -6.79 8.06
CA VAL A 163 4.79 -5.40 7.79
C VAL A 163 6.14 -5.37 7.06
N GLY A 164 6.08 -5.37 5.74
CA GLY A 164 7.26 -5.32 4.87
C GLY A 164 7.67 -3.92 4.48
N SER A 165 8.81 -3.82 3.80
CA SER A 165 9.29 -2.60 3.14
C SER A 165 9.32 -2.84 1.63
N GLU A 166 9.06 -1.80 0.85
CA GLU A 166 9.26 -1.79 -0.60
C GLU A 166 10.74 -1.98 -0.97
N LEU A 167 11.67 -1.68 -0.06
CA LEU A 167 13.12 -1.79 -0.21
C LEU A 167 13.66 -0.97 -1.40
N VAL A 168 13.07 0.21 -1.64
CA VAL A 168 13.49 1.13 -2.68
C VAL A 168 14.92 1.61 -2.42
N PRO A 169 15.89 1.35 -3.32
CA PRO A 169 17.29 1.66 -3.09
C PRO A 169 17.53 3.14 -2.78
N GLY A 170 18.12 3.43 -1.61
CA GLY A 170 18.49 4.79 -1.20
C GLY A 170 17.35 5.63 -0.60
N LEU A 171 16.12 5.11 -0.58
CA LEU A 171 14.99 5.74 0.13
C LEU A 171 14.64 4.99 1.41
N ASP A 172 14.72 3.67 1.38
CA ASP A 172 14.32 2.82 2.50
C ASP A 172 15.53 2.45 3.36
N ASP A 173 15.32 2.32 4.66
CA ASP A 173 16.37 2.01 5.63
C ASP A 173 16.78 0.52 5.63
N GLY A 174 16.09 -0.33 4.85
CA GLY A 174 16.32 -1.77 4.80
C GLY A 174 15.88 -2.49 6.08
N VAL A 175 15.20 -1.79 6.97
CA VAL A 175 14.74 -2.24 8.27
C VAL A 175 13.25 -2.53 8.10
N HIS A 176 12.89 -3.78 7.80
CA HIS A 176 11.66 -4.50 8.20
C HIS A 176 11.35 -5.65 7.23
N VAL A 177 10.77 -6.71 7.80
CA VAL A 177 10.64 -8.06 7.25
C VAL A 177 9.73 -8.13 6.02
N ASN A 178 10.25 -8.58 4.88
CA ASN A 178 9.39 -9.05 3.79
C ASN A 178 8.58 -10.29 4.25
N ALA A 179 7.50 -10.58 3.53
CA ALA A 179 6.55 -11.66 3.85
C ALA A 179 7.14 -13.09 3.84
N ASN A 180 8.42 -13.22 3.46
CA ASN A 180 9.13 -14.49 3.34
C ASN A 180 10.21 -14.67 4.41
N GLY A 181 10.44 -13.69 5.29
CA GLY A 181 11.35 -13.83 6.43
C GLY A 181 12.86 -13.77 6.09
N ASP A 182 13.24 -13.16 4.96
CA ASP A 182 14.62 -13.22 4.46
C ASP A 182 15.55 -12.08 4.93
N VAL A 183 15.13 -11.22 5.86
CA VAL A 183 16.01 -10.15 6.40
C VAL A 183 15.91 -10.08 7.93
N PRO A 184 17.03 -10.25 8.68
CA PRO A 184 17.04 -10.06 10.13
C PRO A 184 16.73 -8.59 10.48
N PRO A 185 16.04 -8.32 11.60
CA PRO A 185 15.91 -6.94 12.09
C PRO A 185 17.30 -6.32 12.30
N PRO A 186 17.48 -5.01 12.05
CA PRO A 186 18.74 -4.34 12.32
C PRO A 186 19.09 -4.48 13.80
N SER A 187 20.36 -4.75 14.06
CA SER A 187 20.91 -4.71 15.40
C SER A 187 20.72 -3.31 15.98
N THR A 188 20.07 -3.24 17.14
CA THR A 188 20.06 -2.06 17.99
C THR A 188 21.51 -1.67 18.31
N ASN A 189 21.94 -0.49 17.85
CA ASN A 189 23.05 0.23 18.49
C ASN A 189 22.50 1.04 19.65
#